data_AF-A0A4V3A374-F1
#
_entry.id   AF-A0A4V3A374-F1
#
_cell.length_a   1.000
_cell.length_b   1.000
_cell.length_c   1.000
_cell.angle_alpha   90.00
_cell.angle_beta   90.00
_cell.angle_gamma   90.00
#
_symmetry.space_group_name_H-M   'P 1'
#
loop_
_entity.id
_entity.type
_entity.pdbx_description
1 polymer ?
#
loop_
_entity_poly.entity_id
_entity_poly.type
_entity_poly.pdbx_seq_one_letter_code
_entity_poly.pdbx_strand_id
1 'polypeptide(L)' 'MESIFGVLFVLIGIWQFFISIKYLNVLKTVGNKTTSGFSPLAIYFSLFIGVAFLIIGISAVFHLI' A
#
# COMPACT_ATOMS: atom_id res chain seq x y z
N MET A 1 22.84 -3.46 6.58
CA MET A 1 21.90 -2.36 6.90
C MET A 1 20.76 -2.34 5.87
N GLU A 2 21.09 -2.47 4.58
CA GLU A 2 20.13 -2.59 3.46
C GLU A 2 19.05 -3.66 3.66
N SER A 3 19.40 -4.86 4.14
CA SER A 3 18.40 -5.92 4.37
C SER A 3 17.38 -5.56 5.47
N ILE A 4 17.74 -4.75 6.47
CA ILE A 4 16.81 -4.30 7.52
C ILE A 4 15.79 -3.33 6.91
N PHE A 5 16.26 -2.38 6.10
CA PHE A 5 15.38 -1.48 5.37
C PHE A 5 14.51 -2.24 4.37
N GLY A 6 15.06 -3.23 3.67
CA GLY A 6 14.31 -4.11 2.77
C GLY A 6 13.14 -4.80 3.47
N VAL A 7 13.39 -5.42 4.64
CA VAL A 7 12.33 -6.03 5.46
C VAL A 7 11.27 -5.01 5.88
N LEU A 8 11.68 -3.80 6.29
CA LEU A 8 10.73 -2.73 6.63
C LEU A 8 9.85 -2.34 5.44
N PHE A 9 10.44 -2.16 4.25
CA PHE A 9 9.68 -1.83 3.03
C PHE A 9 8.70 -2.94 2.66
N VAL A 10 9.07 -4.21 2.83
CA VAL A 10 8.15 -5.34 2.62
C VAL A 10 6.97 -5.26 3.59
N LEU A 11 7.23 -5.06 4.89
CA LEU A 11 6.19 -4.97 5.91
C LEU A 11 5.24 -3.80 5.65
N ILE A 12 5.78 -2.63 5.31
CA ILE A 12 4.97 -1.44 4.97
C ILE A 12 4.18 -1.69 3.69
N GLY A 13 4.77 -2.33 2.68
CA GLY A 13 4.09 -2.72 1.45
C GLY A 13 2.87 -3.61 1.75
N ILE A 14 3.03 -4.69 2.51
CA ILE A 14 1.92 -5.57 2.93
C ILE A 14 0.85 -4.78 3.70
N TRP A 15 1.27 -3.92 4.62
CA TRP A 15 0.35 -3.09 5.40
C TRP A 15 -0.47 -2.12 4.53
N GLN A 16 0.14 -1.54 3.49
CA GLN A 16 -0.54 -0.69 2.51
C GLN A 16 -1.68 -1.42 1.81
N PHE A 17 -1.49 -2.70 1.42
CA PHE A 17 -2.58 -3.51 0.85
C PHE A 17 -3.70 -3.74 1.86
N PHE A 18 -3.35 -4.11 3.09
CA PHE A 18 -4.34 -4.36 4.14
C PHE A 18 -5.20 -3.13 4.41
N ILE A 19 -4.58 -1.96 4.60
CA ILE A 19 -5.31 -0.72 4.91
C ILE A 19 -6.13 -0.23 3.71
N SER A 20 -5.62 -0.40 2.48
CA SER A 20 -6.33 -0.04 1.25
C SER A 20 -7.60 -0.86 1.07
N ILE A 21 -7.52 -2.18 1.26
CA ILE A 21 -8.69 -3.08 1.18
C ILE A 21 -9.69 -2.76 2.30
N LYS A 22 -9.19 -2.53 3.52
CA LYS A 22 -10.04 -2.13 4.65
C LYS A 22 -10.79 -0.83 4.34
N TYR A 23 -10.10 0.18 3.84
CA TYR A 23 -10.72 1.47 3.52
C TYR A 23 -11.67 1.39 2.32
N LEU A 24 -11.35 0.57 1.31
CA LEU A 24 -12.27 0.26 0.21
C LEU A 24 -13.57 -0.37 0.72
N ASN A 25 -13.50 -1.31 1.66
CA ASN A 25 -14.68 -1.92 2.25
C ASN A 25 -15.50 -0.91 3.07
N VAL A 26 -14.85 0.02 3.77
CA VAL A 26 -15.53 1.13 4.45
C VAL A 26 -16.25 2.02 3.43
N LEU A 27 -15.58 2.41 2.35
CA LEU A 27 -16.20 3.21 1.29
C LEU A 27 -17.39 2.51 0.63
N LYS A 28 -17.35 1.19 0.48
CA LYS A 28 -18.49 0.42 -0.04
C LYS A 28 -19.69 0.40 0.89
N THR A 29 -19.49 0.49 2.21
CA THR A 29 -20.58 0.40 3.19
C THR A 29 -21.13 1.76 3.62
N VAL A 30 -20.26 2.76 3.78
CA VAL A 30 -20.66 4.10 4.28
C VAL A 30 -20.48 5.22 3.26
N GLY A 31 -19.92 4.92 2.08
CA GLY A 31 -19.74 5.90 1.01
C GLY A 31 -21.07 6.42 0.47
N ASN A 32 -21.16 7.73 0.30
CA ASN A 32 -22.37 8.41 -0.17
C ASN A 32 -22.01 9.66 -1.00
N LYS A 33 -23.00 10.49 -1.35
CA LYS A 33 -22.82 11.68 -2.21
C LYS A 33 -21.91 12.77 -1.63
N THR A 34 -21.62 12.75 -0.33
CA THR A 34 -20.68 13.70 0.30
C THR A 34 -19.26 13.14 0.41
N THR A 35 -19.07 11.85 0.09
CA THR A 35 -17.75 11.23 0.03
C THR A 35 -16.96 11.80 -1.13
N SER A 36 -15.73 12.21 -0.86
CA SER A 36 -14.85 12.79 -1.88
C SER A 36 -14.61 11.82 -3.03
N GLY A 37 -14.78 12.28 -4.27
CA GLY A 37 -14.39 11.53 -5.47
C GLY A 37 -12.89 11.23 -5.53
N PHE A 38 -12.08 11.90 -4.72
CA PHE A 38 -10.66 11.61 -4.56
C PHE A 38 -10.39 10.38 -3.67
N SER A 39 -11.36 9.91 -2.88
CA SER A 39 -11.15 8.78 -1.96
C SER A 39 -10.85 7.46 -2.69
N PRO A 40 -11.55 7.06 -3.76
CA PRO A 40 -11.17 5.91 -4.57
C PRO A 40 -9.82 6.08 -5.28
N LEU A 41 -9.50 7.30 -5.75
CA LEU A 41 -8.23 7.60 -6.38
C LEU A 41 -7.07 7.44 -5.38
N ALA A 42 -7.24 7.90 -4.14
CA ALA A 42 -6.28 7.73 -3.08
C ALA A 42 -6.04 6.25 -2.76
N ILE A 43 -7.08 5.41 -2.76
CA ILE A 43 -6.93 3.94 -2.60
C ILE A 43 -6.07 3.37 -3.72
N TYR A 44 -6.32 3.76 -4.98
CA TYR A 44 -5.55 3.26 -6.12
C TYR A 44 -4.06 3.62 -5.99
N PHE A 45 -3.74 4.88 -5.64
CA PHE A 45 -2.36 5.28 -5.39
C PHE A 45 -1.74 4.59 -4.17
N SER A 46 -2.52 4.35 -3.10
CA SER A 46 -2.07 3.60 -1.93
C SER A 46 -1.65 2.17 -2.31
N LEU A 47 -2.42 1.50 -3.17
CA LEU A 47 -2.08 0.18 -3.71
C LEU A 47 -0.83 0.22 -4.60
N PHE A 48 -0.74 1.21 -5.49
CA PHE A 48 0.44 1.40 -6.36
C PHE A 48 1.73 1.59 -5.54
N ILE A 49 1.69 2.44 -4.52
CA ILE A 49 2.83 2.64 -3.60
C ILE A 49 3.14 1.36 -2.83
N GLY A 50 2.11 0.61 -2.40
CA GLY A 50 2.27 -0.70 -1.77
C GLY A 50 3.05 -1.68 -2.66
N VAL A 51 2.69 -1.80 -3.94
CA VAL A 51 3.42 -2.61 -4.93
C VAL A 51 4.87 -2.15 -5.05
N ALA A 52 5.10 -0.85 -5.19
CA ALA A 52 6.45 -0.30 -5.34
C ALA A 52 7.33 -0.62 -4.12
N PHE A 53 6.80 -0.49 -2.91
CA PHE A 53 7.50 -0.86 -1.67
C PHE A 53 7.79 -2.34 -1.56
N LEU A 54 6.89 -3.22 -2.02
CA LEU A 54 7.17 -4.65 -2.08
C LEU A 54 8.31 -4.96 -3.05
N ILE A 55 8.29 -4.37 -4.25
CA ILE A 55 9.35 -4.58 -5.25
C ILE A 55 10.70 -4.11 -4.69
N ILE A 56 10.77 -2.86 -4.21
CA ILE A 56 12.00 -2.29 -3.66
C ILE A 56 12.48 -3.09 -2.44
N GLY A 57 11.55 -3.45 -1.54
CA GLY A 57 11.85 -4.19 -0.32
C GLY A 57 12.38 -5.60 -0.61
N ILE A 58 11.71 -6.35 -1.49
CA ILE A 58 12.15 -7.69 -1.91
C ILE A 58 13.52 -7.60 -2.60
N SER A 59 13.69 -6.66 -3.54
CA SER A 59 14.96 -6.48 -4.23
C SER A 59 16.11 -6.16 -3.25
N ALA A 60 15.87 -5.33 -2.24
CA ALA A 60 16.87 -5.02 -1.21
C ALA A 60 17.15 -6.21 -0.26
N VAL A 61 16.16 -7.03 0.08
CA VAL A 61 16.36 -8.23 0.94
C VAL A 61 17.23 -9.27 0.23
N PHE A 62 17.04 -9.45 -1.07
CA PHE A 62 17.77 -10.42 -1.88
C PHE A 62 19.02 -9.84 -2.58
N HIS A 63 19.40 -8.60 -2.27
CA HIS A 63 20.53 -7.88 -2.89
C HIS A 63 20.48 -7.88 -4.43
N LEU A 64 19.28 -7.71 -4.99
CA LEU A 64 19.05 -7.56 -6.44
C LEU A 64 19.29 -6.13 -6.92
N ILE A 65 19.35 -5.18 -5.99
CA ILE A 65 19.72 -3.77 -6.12
C ILE A 65 20.58 -3.40 -4.92
#